data_AF-G2FJ71-F1
#
_entry.id   AF-G2FJ71-F1
#
_cell.length_a   1.000
_cell.length_b   1.000
_cell.length_c   1.000
_cell.angle_alpha   90.00
_cell.angle_beta   90.00
_cell.angle_gamma   90.00
#
_symmetry.space_group_name_H-M   'P 1'
#
loop_
_entity.id
_entity.type
_entity.pdbx_description
1 polymer ?
#
loop_
_entity_poly.entity_id
_entity_poly.type
_entity_poly.pdbx_seq_one_letter_code
_entity_poly.pdbx_strand_id
1 'polypeptide(L)' 'MIQADDGREIYFHRNSIVNGDYDVLEIGNEVRFTEEAGDEGPQASRVHVIGKHHIVT' A
#
# COMPACT_ATOMS: atom_id res chain seq x y z
N MET A 1 6.59 4.54 2.03
CA MET A 1 7.08 3.41 1.21
C MET A 1 6.34 2.16 1.66
N ILE A 2 6.29 1.13 0.82
CA ILE A 2 5.76 -0.19 1.14
C ILE A 2 6.92 -1.17 1.13
N GLN A 3 7.03 -2.00 2.17
CA GLN A 3 7.94 -3.13 2.15
C GLN A 3 7.26 -4.30 1.43
N ALA A 4 7.85 -4.73 0.30
CA ALA A 4 7.40 -5.91 -0.44
C ALA A 4 7.84 -7.20 0.27
N ASP A 5 7.22 -8.32 -0.11
CA ASP A 5 7.52 -9.66 0.43
C ASP A 5 8.93 -10.14 0.08
N ASP A 6 9.48 -9.68 -1.03
CA ASP A 6 10.87 -9.90 -1.45
C ASP A 6 11.89 -9.01 -0.69
N GLY A 7 11.42 -8.15 0.21
CA GLY A 7 12.24 -7.28 1.05
C GLY A 7 12.60 -5.92 0.42
N ARG A 8 12.18 -5.63 -0.83
CA ARG A 8 12.37 -4.31 -1.43
C ARG A 8 11.47 -3.25 -0.80
N GLU A 9 11.95 -2.01 -0.76
CA GLU A 9 11.12 -0.84 -0.46
C GLU A 9 10.61 -0.23 -1.76
N ILE A 10 9.29 -0.20 -1.91
CA ILE A 10 8.62 0.35 -3.09
C ILE A 10 8.06 1.74 -2.75
N TYR A 11 8.31 2.71 -3.62
CA TYR A 11 7.75 4.05 -3.46
C TYR A 11 6.23 4.00 -3.54
N PHE A 12 5.57 4.79 -2.70
CA PHE A 12 4.11 4.85 -2.61
C PHE A 12 3.67 6.29 -2.45
N HIS A 13 2.71 6.70 -3.27
CA HIS A 13 2.07 8.01 -3.19
C HIS A 13 0.64 7.88 -2.67
N ARG A 14 0.18 8.83 -1.85
CA ARG A 14 -1.17 8.79 -1.25
C ARG A 14 -2.30 8.62 -2.26
N ASN A 15 -2.15 9.19 -3.46
CA ASN A 15 -3.17 9.11 -4.52
C ASN A 15 -3.25 7.71 -5.15
N SER A 16 -2.29 6.83 -4.87
CA SER A 16 -2.34 5.45 -5.34
C SER A 16 -3.33 4.60 -4.53
N ILE A 17 -3.85 5.08 -3.40
CA ILE A 17 -4.88 4.37 -2.61
C ILE A 17 -6.19 4.33 -3.38
N VAL A 18 -6.80 3.15 -3.44
CA VAL A 18 -8.09 2.92 -4.08
C VAL A 18 -9.14 2.60 -3.03
N ASN A 19 -10.25 3.35 -3.07
CA ASN A 19 -11.44 3.15 -2.22
C ASN A 19 -11.14 3.08 -0.70
N GLY A 20 -10.05 3.72 -0.26
CA GLY A 20 -9.64 3.79 1.13
C GLY A 20 -9.19 5.20 1.47
N ASP A 21 -9.20 5.52 2.76
CA ASP A 21 -8.68 6.80 3.23
C ASP A 21 -7.17 6.67 3.50
N TYR A 22 -6.39 7.67 3.07
CA TYR A 22 -4.97 7.71 3.44
C TYR A 22 -4.79 7.83 4.94
N ASP A 23 -5.70 8.55 5.59
CA ASP A 23 -5.63 8.87 7.02
C ASP A 23 -5.83 7.64 7.92
N VAL A 24 -6.36 6.53 7.39
CA VAL A 24 -6.49 5.26 8.12
C VAL A 24 -5.30 4.33 7.95
N LEU A 25 -4.31 4.71 7.14
CA LEU A 25 -3.16 3.87 6.81
C LEU A 25 -2.06 4.07 7.85
N GLU A 26 -1.80 3.02 8.63
CA GLU A 26 -0.78 3.04 9.68
C GLU A 26 0.42 2.16 9.32
N ILE A 27 1.58 2.48 9.92
CA ILE A 27 2.77 1.62 9.82
C ILE A 27 2.41 0.21 10.33
N GLY A 28 2.77 -0.81 9.54
CA GLY A 28 2.46 -2.21 9.84
C GLY A 28 1.08 -2.66 9.35
N ASN A 29 0.29 -1.81 8.69
CA ASN A 29 -0.86 -2.27 7.92
C ASN A 29 -0.40 -3.12 6.74
N GLU A 30 -1.07 -4.25 6.54
CA GLU A 30 -0.91 -5.05 5.35
C GLU A 30 -1.67 -4.42 4.20
N VAL A 31 -1.05 -4.39 3.02
CA VAL A 31 -1.62 -3.78 1.82
C VAL A 31 -1.38 -4.69 0.63
N ARG A 32 -2.27 -4.61 -0.35
CA ARG A 32 -2.06 -5.16 -1.69
C ARG A 32 -1.85 -4.02 -2.66
N PHE A 33 -0.89 -4.14 -3.55
CA PHE A 33 -0.60 -3.12 -4.56
C PHE A 33 -0.21 -3.78 -5.89
N THR A 34 -0.17 -2.97 -6.94
CA THR A 34 0.42 -3.33 -8.24
C THR A 34 1.68 -2.51 -8.46
N GLU A 35 2.79 -3.14 -8.80
CA GLU A 35 4.03 -2.45 -9.16
C GLU A 35 3.95 -1.93 -10.60
N GLU A 36 4.27 -0.66 -10.83
CA GLU A 36 4.33 -0.03 -12.14
C GLU A 36 5.64 0.77 -12.30
N ALA A 37 6.12 0.94 -13.53
CA ALA A 37 7.31 1.76 -13.80
C ALA A 37 7.00 3.25 -13.59
N GLY A 38 7.83 3.96 -12.83
CA GLY A 38 7.82 5.41 -12.66
C GLY A 38 9.14 6.06 -13.09
N ASP A 39 9.16 7.40 -13.08
CA ASP A 39 10.33 8.19 -13.52
C ASP A 39 11.58 7.94 -12.64
N GLU A 40 11.38 7.63 -11.36
CA GLU A 40 12.44 7.33 -10.39
C GLU A 40 12.58 5.82 -10.12
N GLY A 41 12.01 4.98 -11.00
CA GLY A 41 11.99 3.53 -10.85
C GLY A 41 10.62 2.98 -10.42
N PRO A 42 10.55 1.71 -9.99
CA PRO A 42 9.29 1.05 -9.67
C PRO A 42 8.54 1.70 -8.51
N GLN A 43 7.22 1.84 -8.66
CA GLN A 43 6.33 2.41 -7.65
C GLN A 43 5.05 1.59 -7.48
N ALA A 44 4.40 1.76 -6.33
CA ALA A 44 3.13 1.15 -6.00
C ALA A 44 1.96 1.96 -6.57
N SER A 45 1.13 1.28 -7.35
CA SER A 45 -0.16 1.72 -7.86
C SER A 45 -1.28 0.85 -7.30
N ARG A 46 -2.54 1.32 -7.40
CA ARG A 46 -3.74 0.59 -6.98
C ARG A 46 -3.60 -0.06 -5.60
N VAL A 47 -3.23 0.75 -4.61
CA VAL A 47 -2.99 0.31 -3.24
C VAL A 47 -4.34 0.10 -2.54
N HIS A 48 -4.55 -1.12 -2.05
CA HIS A 48 -5.70 -1.50 -1.26
C HIS A 48 -5.22 -1.88 0.14
N VAL A 49 -5.77 -1.23 1.16
CA VAL A 49 -5.55 -1.64 2.56
C VAL A 49 -6.25 -2.97 2.78
N ILE A 50 -5.49 -3.98 3.21
CA ILE A 50 -6.07 -5.24 3.65
C ILE A 50 -6.54 -4.98 5.07
N GLY A 51 -7.85 -4.74 5.21
CA GLY A 51 -8.45 -4.44 6.49
C GLY A 51 -8.10 -5.54 7.50
N LYS A 52 -7.65 -5.15 8.70
CA LYS A 52 -7.89 -6.01 9.86
C LYS A 52 -9.41 -6.04 9.95
N HIS A 53 -10.03 -7.17 9.59
CA HIS A 53 -11.42 -7.38 9.96
C HIS A 53 -11.55 -6.91 11.40
N HIS A 54 -12.50 -5.99 11.65
CA HIS A 54 -13.16 -5.94 12.95
C HIS A 54 -13.49 -7.40 13.25
N ILE A 55 -12.67 -8.06 14.08
CA ILE A 55 -13.11 -9.24 14.78
C ILE A 55 -14.17 -8.66 15.70
N VAL A 56 -15.42 -8.65 15.20
CA VAL A 56 -16.58 -8.51 16.07
C VAL A 56 -16.49 -9.71 17.00
N THR A 57 -15.95 -9.48 18.19
CA THR A 57 -16.17 -10.34 19.35
C THR A 57 -17.52 -10.02 19.93
#